data_AF-A0A7V0JUC5-F1
#
_entry.id   AF-A0A7V0JUC5-F1
#
_cell.length_a   1.000
_cell.length_b   1.000
_cell.length_c   1.000
_cell.angle_alpha   90.00
_cell.angle_beta   90.00
_cell.angle_gamma   90.00
#
_symmetry.space_group_name_H-M   'P 1'
#
loop_
_entity.id
_entity.type
_entity.pdbx_description
1 polymer ?
#
loop_
_entity_poly.entity_id
_entity_poly.type
_entity_poly.pdbx_seq_one_letter_code
_entity_poly.pdbx_strand_id
1 'polypeptide(L)'
;TGETLHAKLLVVDGEDIMVSSANWSYYSLARNVEAGVVILGAPELGELSQRFFLHLWHRAASTAEGDDPSQGHAVIGVPDVGCDLTGEG
;
A
#
# COMPACT_ATOMS: atom_id res chain seq x y z
N THR A 1 -15.46 11.76 -8.01
CA THR A 1 -14.37 11.05 -8.70
C THR A 1 -13.94 9.92 -7.78
N GLY A 2 -14.02 8.67 -8.22
CA GLY A 2 -13.52 7.54 -7.43
C GLY A 2 -12.00 7.47 -7.49
N GLU A 3 -11.36 7.11 -6.38
CA GLU A 3 -9.93 6.86 -6.33
C GLU A 3 -9.68 5.35 -6.25
N THR A 4 -8.67 4.88 -6.97
CA THR A 4 -8.34 3.46 -7.09
C THR A 4 -6.99 3.15 -6.46
N LEU A 5 -6.89 2.08 -5.69
CA LEU A 5 -5.61 1.58 -5.19
C LEU A 5 -4.83 0.87 -6.32
N HIS A 6 -3.62 1.35 -6.63
CA HIS A 6 -2.76 0.76 -7.67
C HIS A 6 -1.39 0.28 -7.16
N ALA A 7 -1.17 0.34 -5.86
CA ALA A 7 0.04 -0.17 -5.22
C ALA A 7 0.00 -1.70 -5.15
N LYS A 8 1.15 -2.33 -5.41
CA LYS A 8 1.40 -3.74 -5.12
C LYS A 8 2.54 -3.78 -4.13
N LEU A 9 2.17 -4.02 -2.89
CA LEU A 9 3.01 -3.90 -1.71
C LEU A 9 3.03 -5.25 -1.01
N LEU A 10 4.23 -5.73 -0.66
CA LEU A 10 4.43 -6.83 0.26
C LEU A 10 5.19 -6.30 1.48
N VAL A 11 4.76 -6.69 2.67
CA VAL A 11 5.49 -6.47 3.92
C VAL A 11 5.69 -7.84 4.56
N VAL A 12 6.93 -8.17 4.93
CA VAL A 12 7.28 -9.44 5.57
C VAL A 12 7.87 -9.15 6.94
N ASP A 13 7.32 -9.80 7.96
CA ASP A 13 7.72 -9.70 9.37
C ASP A 13 7.79 -8.27 9.95
N GLY A 14 7.14 -7.31 9.29
CA GLY A 14 7.15 -5.90 9.69
C GLY A 14 8.48 -5.19 9.42
N GLU A 15 9.39 -5.79 8.65
CA GLU A 15 10.75 -5.29 8.44
C GLU A 15 11.15 -5.21 6.96
N ASP A 16 10.89 -6.25 6.19
CA ASP A 16 11.21 -6.29 4.77
C ASP A 16 10.02 -5.81 3.95
N ILE A 17 10.28 -5.01 2.92
CA ILE A 17 9.23 -4.53 2.02
C ILE A 17 9.56 -4.74 0.55
N MET A 18 8.51 -4.91 -0.25
CA MET A 18 8.59 -4.87 -1.71
C MET A 18 7.50 -3.98 -2.28
N VAL A 19 7.86 -3.10 -3.21
CA VAL A 19 6.90 -2.39 -4.06
C VAL A 19 7.21 -2.70 -5.52
N SER A 20 6.20 -3.07 -6.28
CA SER A 20 6.37 -3.47 -7.69
C SER A 20 5.28 -2.93 -8.61
N SER A 21 5.59 -2.85 -9.92
CA SER A 21 4.59 -2.69 -10.98
C SER A 21 3.76 -3.97 -11.17
N ALA A 22 4.34 -5.14 -10.86
CA ALA A 22 3.74 -6.44 -11.03
C ALA A 22 2.46 -6.60 -10.20
N ASN A 23 1.34 -6.87 -10.89
CA ASN A 23 0.17 -7.45 -10.25
C ASN A 23 0.49 -8.88 -9.79
N TRP A 24 -0.14 -9.34 -8.70
CA TRP A 24 -0.02 -10.74 -8.27
C TRP A 24 -0.93 -11.65 -9.07
N SER A 25 -0.66 -11.71 -10.37
CA SER A 25 -1.33 -12.57 -11.34
C SER A 25 -0.30 -13.34 -12.14
N TYR A 26 -0.70 -14.49 -12.67
CA TYR A 26 0.19 -15.34 -13.48
C TYR A 26 0.85 -14.57 -14.63
N TYR A 27 0.10 -13.72 -15.34
CA TYR A 27 0.62 -12.99 -16.49
C TYR A 27 1.67 -11.95 -16.11
N SER A 28 1.41 -11.17 -15.05
CA SER A 28 2.41 -10.19 -14.55
C SER A 28 3.69 -10.88 -14.10
N LEU A 29 3.61 -12.05 -13.46
CA LEU A 29 4.79 -12.76 -12.94
C LEU A 29 5.54 -13.55 -14.01
N ALA A 30 4.85 -14.09 -15.02
CA ALA A 30 5.44 -15.03 -15.98
C ALA A 30 5.67 -14.46 -17.38
N ARG A 31 5.03 -13.33 -17.74
CA ARG A 31 5.00 -12.86 -19.14
C ARG A 31 5.25 -11.37 -19.31
N ASN A 32 4.83 -10.52 -18.37
CA ASN A 32 5.03 -9.09 -18.49
C ASN A 32 6.45 -8.69 -18.10
N VAL A 33 6.91 -7.57 -18.66
CA VAL A 33 8.07 -6.87 -18.15
C VAL A 33 7.60 -6.01 -16.98
N GLU A 34 8.07 -6.36 -15.79
CA GLU A 34 7.72 -5.69 -14.55
C GLU A 34 9.00 -5.23 -13.84
N ALA A 35 8.89 -4.19 -13.03
CA ALA A 35 9.97 -3.70 -12.18
C ALA A 35 9.49 -3.60 -10.74
N GLY A 36 10.38 -3.84 -9.80
CA GLY A 36 10.11 -3.69 -8.38
C GLY A 36 11.38 -3.46 -7.59
N VAL A 37 11.22 -2.90 -6.40
CA VAL A 37 12.30 -2.69 -5.44
C VAL A 37 11.97 -3.49 -4.19
N VAL A 38 12.98 -4.21 -3.70
CA VAL A 38 12.95 -4.88 -2.41
C VAL A 38 13.91 -4.13 -1.50
N ILE A 39 13.45 -3.79 -0.30
CA ILE A 39 14.25 -3.20 0.76
C ILE A 39 14.23 -4.18 1.93
N LEU A 40 15.41 -4.63 2.32
CA LEU A 40 15.60 -5.64 3.35
C LEU A 40 16.18 -4.98 4.62
N GLY A 41 15.79 -5.47 5.79
CA GLY A 41 16.31 -5.02 7.07
C GLY A 41 15.90 -3.60 7.44
N ALA A 42 14.69 -3.18 7.09
CA ALA A 42 14.21 -1.79 7.21
C ALA A 42 12.97 -1.68 8.12
N PRO A 43 13.09 -1.90 9.44
CA PRO A 43 11.96 -2.00 10.36
C PRO A 43 11.08 -0.75 10.40
N GLU A 44 11.66 0.44 10.29
CA GLU A 44 10.92 1.71 10.26
C GLU A 44 10.00 1.81 9.04
N LEU A 45 10.48 1.33 7.89
CA LEU A 45 9.75 1.33 6.63
C LEU A 45 8.73 0.19 6.58
N GLY A 46 9.06 -0.96 7.14
CA GLY A 46 8.14 -2.07 7.35
C GLY A 46 6.96 -1.68 8.23
N GLU A 47 7.20 -1.03 9.37
CA GLU A 47 6.16 -0.55 10.27
C GLU A 47 5.26 0.49 9.57
N LEU A 48 5.84 1.46 8.89
CA LEU A 48 5.10 2.46 8.12
C LEU A 48 4.19 1.80 7.07
N SER A 49 4.74 0.86 6.30
CA SER A 49 4.01 0.14 5.25
C SER A 49 2.88 -0.72 5.82
N GLN A 50 3.11 -1.38 6.96
CA GLN A 50 2.11 -2.16 7.66
C GLN A 50 0.96 -1.27 8.17
N ARG A 51 1.25 -0.09 8.74
CA ARG A 51 0.21 0.86 9.17
C ARG A 51 -0.64 1.33 7.98
N PHE A 52 0.00 1.61 6.84
CA PHE A 52 -0.72 1.97 5.62
C PHE A 52 -1.66 0.84 5.15
N PHE A 53 -1.17 -0.40 5.11
CA PHE A 53 -2.00 -1.56 4.76
C PHE A 53 -3.20 -1.72 5.71
N LEU A 54 -2.96 -1.68 7.02
CA LEU A 54 -4.02 -1.84 8.02
C LEU A 54 -5.07 -0.74 7.94
N HIS A 55 -4.65 0.50 7.66
CA HIS A 55 -5.58 1.61 7.42
C HIS A 55 -6.54 1.30 6.26
N LEU A 56 -6.02 0.84 5.12
CA LEU A 56 -6.84 0.45 3.97
C LEU A 56 -7.74 -0.75 4.29
N TRP A 57 -7.22 -1.74 5.00
CA TRP A 57 -7.93 -2.96 5.37
C TRP A 57 -9.15 -2.67 6.26
N HIS A 58 -8.96 -1.88 7.33
CA HIS A 58 -10.05 -1.48 8.22
C HIS A 58 -11.07 -0.59 7.50
N ARG A 59 -10.61 0.28 6.60
CA ARG A 59 -11.52 1.13 5.82
C ARG A 59 -12.40 0.30 4.89
N ALA A 60 -11.83 -0.67 4.17
CA ALA A 60 -12.58 -1.57 3.31
C ALA A 60 -13.66 -2.36 4.08
N ALA A 61 -13.31 -2.83 5.30
CA ALA A 61 -14.25 -3.51 6.18
C ALA A 61 -15.40 -2.58 6.62
N SER A 62 -15.11 -1.31 6.92
CA SER A 62 -16.14 -0.34 7.36
C SER A 62 -17.11 0.08 6.26
N THR A 63 -16.70 0.10 4.99
CA THR A 63 -17.62 0.34 3.86
C THR A 63 -18.60 -0.81 3.64
N ALA A 64 -18.22 -2.05 3.96
CA ALA A 64 -19.08 -3.21 3.73
C ALA A 64 -20.35 -3.24 4.62
N GLU A 65 -20.36 -2.53 5.75
CA GLU A 65 -21.51 -2.49 6.67
C GLU A 65 -22.54 -1.39 6.34
N GLY A 66 -22.29 -0.51 5.36
CA GLY A 66 -23.14 0.65 5.07
C GLY A 66 -23.36 1.00 3.58
N ASP A 67 -22.98 0.14 2.63
CA ASP A 67 -22.94 0.53 1.22
C ASP A 67 -24.31 0.40 0.50
N ASP A 68 -24.85 1.53 0.04
CA ASP A 68 -25.80 1.59 -1.07
C ASP A 68 -24.99 1.42 -2.37
N PRO A 69 -25.27 0.39 -3.20
CA PRO A 69 -24.49 0.04 -4.38
C PRO A 69 -24.47 1.11 -5.49
N SER A 70 -25.20 2.21 -5.34
CA SER A 70 -25.24 3.32 -6.31
C SER A 70 -24.16 4.39 -6.14
N GLN A 71 -23.37 4.37 -5.05
CA GLN A 71 -22.44 5.46 -4.69
C GLN A 71 -20.99 4.98 -4.48
N GLY A 72 -20.47 4.14 -5.37
CA GLY A 72 -19.10 3.63 -5.25
C GLY A 72 -18.03 4.65 -5.61
N HIS A 73 -17.58 5.49 -4.66
CA HIS A 73 -16.33 6.28 -4.80
C HIS A 73 -15.61 6.39 -3.45
N ALA A 74 -14.72 5.43 -3.15
CA ALA A 74 -13.74 5.63 -2.08
C ALA A 74 -12.64 6.60 -2.55
N VAL A 75 -12.39 7.64 -1.77
CA VAL A 75 -11.28 8.59 -1.92
C VAL A 75 -10.17 8.13 -0.94
N ILE A 76 -9.01 7.76 -1.47
CA ILE A 76 -7.76 7.36 -0.82
C ILE A 76 -6.78 8.55 -0.83
N GLY A 77 -6.85 9.37 0.22
CA GLY A 77 -5.76 10.29 0.56
C GLY A 77 -4.57 9.50 1.11
N VAL A 78 -3.39 9.66 0.52
CA VAL A 78 -2.13 9.25 1.16
C VAL A 78 -1.96 10.15 2.39
N PRO A 79 -1.84 9.61 3.61
CA PRO A 79 -1.53 10.46 4.75
C PRO A 79 -0.17 11.13 4.50
N ASP A 80 -0.08 12.44 4.68
CA ASP A 80 1.18 13.16 4.71
C ASP A 80 2.03 12.57 5.84
N VAL A 81 2.96 11.68 5.48
CA VAL A 81 4.01 11.24 6.37
C VAL A 81 5.03 12.35 6.37
N GLY A 82 4.85 13.31 7.28
CA GLY A 82 5.84 14.35 7.55
C GLY A 82 7.10 13.73 8.13
N CYS A 83 7.99 13.24 7.27
CA CYS A 83 9.37 12.98 7.64
C CYS A 83 10.08 14.34 7.68
N ASP A 84 10.21 14.90 8.89
CA ASP A 84 11.09 16.04 9.15
C ASP A 84 12.54 15.57 9.00
N LEU A 85 13.10 15.79 7.80
CA LEU A 85 14.51 15.63 7.50
C LEU A 85 15.26 16.91 7.89
N THR A 86 15.30 17.23 9.19
CA THR A 86 16.26 18.18 9.74
C THR A 86 16.98 17.55 10.95
N GLY A 87 17.90 16.63 10.64
CA GLY A 87 18.93 16.22 11.59
C GLY A 87 20.00 17.30 11.67
N GLU A 88 19.90 18.18 12.65
CA GLU A 88 21.07 18.89 13.19
C GLU A 88 21.64 18.06 14.35
N GLY A 89 22.93 17.73 14.24
CA GLY A 89 23.74 17.02 15.23
C GLY A 89 25.14 16.77 14.72
#